data_AF-A0AAW2ZED2-F1
#
_entry.id   AF-A0AAW2ZED2-F1
#
_cell.length_a   1.000
_cell.length_b   1.000
_cell.length_c   1.000
_cell.angle_alpha   90.00
_cell.angle_beta   90.00
_cell.angle_gamma   90.00
#
_symmetry.space_group_name_H-M   'P 1'
#
loop_
_entity.id
_entity.type
_entity.pdbx_description
1 polymer ?
#
loop_
_entity_poly.entity_id
_entity_poly.type
_entity_poly.pdbx_seq_one_letter_code
_entity_poly.pdbx_strand_id
1 'polypeptide(L)'
;MNLWGNELWKHQLVDLHLRQTILSLFVLLRKVQRLLVKINNSTFFLNARFGKKCKQLVVELNNVDNVLGLGVAYMNSKQLNETKVNTGEGPAPLLDTPSLKEEDDGEELCLDADKYYFGHGVIQSDDSAFRLYLSAARLGNPKAQYTVGNMYLNGVGTARNDREGVKFMLQSAEQGYSDAINHVGILYESGGSSLEKDELKALKFFKRASEKENLEGMTNLSNLLLFGSIVPQSDSNIEEAISLLKTASERDFAKAQNILGHLYYTGSFVDIDYDKAVHLFKQAAERGDIFALNNLGICYEEGNGVEKDFIQAAICYDLSSRGGNVSAINNLGYIKMIQNQYDQARLLLHDGADRGSVDALYNLAVMYDKGMGTHPNIDVAFDYYCKAADKGHKRAQNRVGDFLYTGIEGVVPCDRTRAARYYKMSAVQGFAQAQNSLGIMYEEGVGVQQSDEEAFKWFTYAATQNFQEAVNNLYAMEDRGAVYEIQDNSIQSDSDNRNYRGSIVYGRKSVRFSSKYDDTASDSVNLESGLNDGEFTPKSPMQDFESSPTKIARSALRDFRESPVSVVKDFVLN
;
A
#
# COMPACT_ATOMS: atom_id res chain seq x y z
N MET A 1 -6.70 -3.96 -39.45
CA MET A 1 -8.14 -4.24 -39.22
C MET A 1 -9.04 -3.09 -39.65
N ASN A 2 -8.82 -1.84 -39.21
CA ASN A 2 -9.64 -0.68 -39.62
C ASN A 2 -9.61 -0.40 -41.14
N LEU A 3 -8.48 -0.68 -41.80
CA LEU A 3 -8.33 -0.51 -43.25
C LEU A 3 -9.13 -1.55 -44.07
N TRP A 4 -9.21 -2.81 -43.61
CA TRP A 4 -9.95 -3.86 -44.34
C TRP A 4 -11.46 -3.81 -44.08
N GLY A 5 -11.87 -3.41 -42.87
CA GLY A 5 -13.29 -3.28 -42.51
C GLY A 5 -14.01 -2.19 -43.30
N ASN A 6 -13.34 -1.06 -43.60
CA ASN A 6 -13.95 0.05 -44.31
C ASN A 6 -14.06 -0.17 -45.83
N GLU A 7 -13.16 -0.94 -46.43
CA GLU A 7 -13.21 -1.26 -47.87
C GLU A 7 -14.23 -2.35 -48.21
N LEU A 8 -14.37 -3.36 -47.34
CA LEU A 8 -15.33 -4.47 -47.53
C LEU A 8 -16.80 -4.05 -47.41
N TRP A 9 -17.10 -2.93 -46.77
CA TRP A 9 -18.46 -2.39 -46.65
C TRP A 9 -18.84 -1.41 -47.77
N LYS A 10 -17.86 -0.87 -48.50
CA LYS A 10 -18.08 0.07 -49.61
C LYS A 10 -18.43 -0.63 -50.92
N HIS A 11 -17.97 -1.86 -51.11
CA HIS A 11 -18.31 -2.65 -52.28
C HIS A 11 -19.39 -3.66 -51.95
N GLN A 12 -20.56 -3.56 -52.62
CA GLN A 12 -21.59 -4.60 -52.64
C GLN A 12 -21.01 -5.86 -53.32
N LEU A 13 -20.20 -6.63 -52.59
CA LEU A 13 -19.84 -7.99 -52.97
C LEU A 13 -21.09 -8.86 -52.77
N VAL A 14 -21.66 -9.32 -53.88
CA VAL A 14 -22.90 -10.10 -53.97
C VAL A 14 -22.76 -11.53 -53.41
N ASP A 15 -21.55 -11.95 -53.02
CA ASP A 15 -21.33 -13.30 -52.53
C ASP A 15 -21.50 -13.41 -51.00
N LEU A 16 -22.69 -13.87 -50.60
CA LEU A 16 -23.07 -14.16 -49.21
C LEU A 16 -22.08 -15.13 -48.54
N HIS A 17 -21.50 -16.06 -49.31
CA HIS A 17 -20.59 -17.08 -48.80
C HIS A 17 -19.25 -16.45 -48.40
N LEU A 18 -18.70 -15.57 -49.25
CA LEU A 18 -17.48 -14.82 -48.95
C LEU A 18 -17.64 -13.94 -47.70
N ARG A 19 -18.80 -13.29 -47.54
CA ARG A 19 -19.09 -12.46 -46.36
C ARG A 19 -19.17 -13.29 -45.07
N GLN A 20 -19.77 -14.48 -45.13
CA GLN A 20 -19.80 -15.41 -44.00
C GLN A 20 -18.41 -15.93 -43.66
N THR A 21 -17.60 -16.30 -44.66
CA THR A 21 -16.21 -16.75 -44.43
C THR A 21 -15.36 -15.65 -43.79
N ILE A 22 -15.49 -14.40 -44.24
CA ILE A 22 -14.77 -13.26 -43.65
C ILE A 22 -15.22 -12.98 -42.21
N LEU A 23 -16.52 -13.08 -41.92
CA LEU A 23 -17.04 -12.95 -40.54
C LEU A 23 -16.53 -14.07 -39.63
N SER A 24 -16.51 -15.31 -40.11
CA SER A 24 -15.95 -16.44 -39.36
C SER A 24 -14.45 -16.28 -39.11
N LEU A 25 -13.70 -15.81 -40.11
CA LEU A 25 -12.28 -15.50 -39.98
C LEU A 25 -12.04 -14.36 -38.98
N PHE A 26 -12.88 -13.33 -38.98
CA PHE A 26 -12.82 -12.22 -38.03
C PHE A 26 -13.08 -12.66 -36.58
N VAL A 27 -14.05 -13.56 -36.38
CA VAL A 27 -14.33 -14.16 -35.07
C VAL A 27 -13.15 -15.04 -34.61
N LEU A 28 -12.57 -15.82 -35.52
CA LEU A 28 -11.39 -16.65 -35.21
C LEU A 28 -10.19 -15.78 -34.83
N LEU A 29 -9.90 -14.73 -35.61
CA LEU A 29 -8.81 -13.79 -35.36
C LEU A 29 -8.97 -13.04 -34.03
N ARG A 30 -10.19 -12.66 -33.64
CA ARG A 30 -10.45 -12.09 -32.32
C ARG A 30 -10.23 -13.10 -31.19
N LYS A 31 -10.55 -14.38 -31.40
CA LYS A 31 -10.26 -15.43 -30.42
C LYS A 31 -8.76 -15.66 -30.29
N VAL A 32 -8.02 -15.70 -31.41
CA VAL A 32 -6.56 -15.78 -31.45
C VAL A 32 -5.94 -14.58 -30.74
N GLN A 33 -6.39 -13.35 -31.02
CA GLN A 33 -5.88 -12.14 -30.38
C GLN A 33 -6.12 -12.15 -28.85
N ARG A 34 -7.29 -12.58 -28.39
CA ARG A 34 -7.55 -12.74 -26.94
C ARG A 34 -6.69 -13.83 -26.31
N LEU A 35 -6.42 -14.91 -27.03
CA LEU A 35 -5.49 -15.96 -26.58
C LEU A 35 -4.07 -15.43 -26.52
N LEU A 36 -3.64 -14.63 -27.51
CA LEU A 36 -2.32 -14.01 -27.56
C LEU A 36 -2.11 -13.02 -26.41
N VAL A 37 -3.12 -12.21 -26.08
CA VAL A 37 -3.08 -11.31 -24.92
C VAL A 37 -2.99 -12.11 -23.61
N LYS A 38 -3.73 -13.22 -23.49
CA LYS A 38 -3.64 -14.12 -22.33
C LYS A 38 -2.28 -14.79 -22.24
N ILE A 39 -1.70 -15.22 -23.37
CA ILE A 39 -0.37 -15.81 -23.43
C ILE A 39 0.66 -14.76 -23.04
N ASN A 40 0.69 -13.57 -23.66
CA ASN A 40 1.63 -12.50 -23.32
C ASN A 40 1.55 -12.08 -21.85
N ASN A 41 0.35 -11.95 -21.30
CA ASN A 41 0.17 -11.67 -19.88
C ASN A 41 0.74 -12.82 -19.03
N SER A 42 0.55 -14.08 -19.43
CA SER A 42 1.11 -15.25 -18.75
C SER A 42 2.64 -15.36 -18.89
N THR A 43 3.21 -14.96 -20.03
CA THR A 43 4.67 -14.93 -20.29
C THR A 43 5.36 -13.87 -19.44
N PHE A 44 4.69 -12.73 -19.22
CA PHE A 44 5.13 -11.68 -18.29
C PHE A 44 5.22 -12.22 -16.85
N PHE A 45 4.20 -12.95 -16.37
CA PHE A 45 4.21 -13.56 -15.03
C PHE A 45 5.20 -14.74 -14.89
N LEU A 46 5.43 -15.52 -15.95
CA LEU A 46 6.38 -16.64 -15.95
C LEU A 46 7.84 -16.16 -15.92
N ASN A 47 8.16 -15.04 -16.57
CA ASN A 47 9.49 -14.43 -16.55
C ASN A 47 9.83 -13.82 -15.17
N ALA A 48 8.83 -13.35 -14.43
CA ALA A 48 9.03 -12.73 -13.12
C ALA A 48 9.24 -13.73 -11.96
N ARG A 49 8.79 -15.00 -12.08
CA ARG A 49 8.65 -15.89 -10.89
C ARG A 49 9.41 -17.23 -10.88
N PHE A 50 9.84 -17.84 -11.99
CA PHE A 50 10.45 -19.19 -11.95
C PHE A 50 11.67 -19.42 -12.87
N GLY A 51 12.73 -20.04 -12.31
CA GLY A 51 14.00 -20.32 -12.99
C GLY A 51 14.00 -21.44 -14.06
N LYS A 52 15.22 -21.92 -14.40
CA LYS A 52 15.67 -22.74 -15.57
C LYS A 52 14.67 -23.72 -16.25
N LYS A 53 13.73 -24.35 -15.55
CA LYS A 53 12.76 -25.31 -16.14
C LYS A 53 11.71 -24.64 -17.05
N CYS A 54 11.39 -23.36 -16.87
CA CYS A 54 10.45 -22.66 -17.76
C CYS A 54 11.05 -22.22 -19.10
N LYS A 55 12.39 -22.23 -19.26
CA LYS A 55 13.03 -21.90 -20.55
C LYS A 55 12.63 -22.86 -21.67
N GLN A 56 12.35 -24.13 -21.33
CA GLN A 56 11.91 -25.14 -22.30
C GLN A 56 10.45 -24.91 -22.75
N LEU A 57 9.57 -24.56 -21.81
CA LEU A 57 8.17 -24.20 -22.12
C LEU A 57 8.05 -22.91 -22.93
N VAL A 58 8.90 -21.91 -22.65
CA VAL A 58 8.99 -20.68 -23.46
C VAL A 58 9.51 -20.99 -24.87
N VAL A 59 10.47 -21.92 -25.02
CA VAL A 59 10.94 -22.37 -26.34
C VAL A 59 9.83 -23.11 -27.10
N GLU A 60 9.01 -23.93 -26.44
CA GLU A 60 7.87 -24.60 -27.07
C GLU A 60 6.74 -23.62 -27.44
N LEU A 61 6.47 -22.60 -26.63
CA LEU A 61 5.53 -21.52 -26.94
C LEU A 61 6.02 -20.63 -28.11
N ASN A 62 7.31 -20.30 -28.14
CA ASN A 62 7.93 -19.58 -29.26
C ASN A 62 7.89 -20.40 -30.55
N ASN A 63 7.93 -21.74 -30.47
CA ASN A 63 7.74 -22.62 -31.63
C ASN A 63 6.29 -22.58 -32.15
N VAL A 64 5.28 -22.39 -31.29
CA VAL A 64 3.89 -22.18 -31.71
C VAL A 64 3.72 -20.84 -32.42
N ASP A 65 4.38 -19.78 -31.96
CA ASP A 65 4.39 -18.46 -32.63
C ASP A 65 5.12 -18.48 -33.98
N ASN A 66 6.20 -19.27 -34.11
CA ASN A 66 6.92 -19.47 -35.37
C ASN A 66 6.09 -20.23 -36.41
N VAL A 67 5.27 -21.20 -36.00
CA VAL A 67 4.36 -21.94 -36.89
C VAL A 67 3.21 -21.05 -37.39
N LEU A 68 2.85 -20.00 -36.64
CA LEU A 68 1.80 -19.02 -36.99
C LEU A 68 2.32 -17.84 -37.84
N GLY A 69 3.62 -17.77 -38.13
CA GLY A 69 4.21 -16.78 -39.05
C GLY A 69 4.29 -15.34 -38.52
N LEU A 70 4.31 -15.14 -37.20
CA LEU A 70 4.34 -13.82 -36.54
C LEU A 70 5.67 -13.55 -35.81
N GLY A 71 6.80 -13.84 -36.45
CA GLY A 71 8.12 -13.74 -35.81
C GLY A 71 8.52 -12.31 -35.43
N VAL A 72 8.60 -12.03 -34.12
CA VAL A 72 9.52 -11.02 -33.54
C VAL A 72 10.71 -11.80 -32.98
N ALA A 73 11.87 -11.66 -33.62
CA ALA A 73 13.09 -12.34 -33.20
C ALA A 73 13.75 -11.59 -32.04
N TYR A 74 13.65 -12.13 -30.82
CA TYR A 74 14.56 -11.76 -29.72
C TYR A 74 15.86 -12.56 -29.84
N MET A 75 16.95 -11.92 -30.27
CA MET A 75 18.29 -12.48 -30.10
C MET A 75 18.81 -12.17 -28.70
N ASN A 76 19.11 -13.22 -27.94
CA ASN A 76 19.78 -13.16 -26.64
C ASN A 76 21.24 -12.72 -26.83
N SER A 77 21.73 -11.76 -26.02
CA SER A 77 23.06 -11.14 -26.09
C SER A 77 24.25 -12.06 -25.74
N LYS A 78 24.08 -13.39 -25.76
CA LYS A 78 25.12 -14.36 -25.40
C LYS A 78 25.66 -15.21 -26.56
N GLN A 79 25.18 -15.02 -27.79
CA GLN A 79 25.64 -15.78 -28.97
C GLN A 79 26.51 -14.98 -29.96
N LEU A 80 26.83 -13.71 -29.69
CA LEU A 80 27.59 -12.89 -30.64
C LEU A 80 29.12 -13.12 -30.65
N ASN A 81 29.67 -13.96 -29.76
CA ASN A 81 31.13 -14.10 -29.63
C ASN A 81 31.72 -15.43 -30.15
N GLU A 82 30.93 -16.35 -30.70
CA GLU A 82 31.48 -17.61 -31.21
C GLU A 82 30.78 -18.07 -32.48
N THR A 83 31.11 -17.47 -33.63
CA THR A 83 31.16 -18.18 -34.92
C THR A 83 31.76 -17.27 -36.00
N LYS A 84 33.07 -17.39 -36.22
CA LYS A 84 33.66 -17.20 -37.56
C LYS A 84 33.46 -18.50 -38.31
N VAL A 85 32.61 -18.56 -39.35
CA VAL A 85 32.82 -19.36 -40.58
C VAL A 85 31.87 -18.84 -41.68
N ASN A 86 32.45 -18.61 -42.87
CA ASN A 86 31.83 -18.34 -44.16
C ASN A 86 30.65 -19.26 -44.52
N THR A 87 29.54 -18.69 -44.99
CA THR A 87 28.91 -19.07 -46.28
C THR A 87 28.12 -17.87 -46.79
N GLY A 88 28.33 -17.52 -48.06
CA GLY A 88 27.76 -16.33 -48.67
C GLY A 88 26.27 -16.45 -48.92
N GLU A 89 25.54 -15.48 -48.39
CA GLU A 89 24.33 -14.85 -48.93
C GLU A 89 24.24 -13.50 -48.20
N GLY A 90 24.00 -12.42 -48.94
CA GLY A 90 24.15 -11.04 -48.43
C GLY A 90 23.31 -10.78 -47.17
N PRO A 91 23.74 -9.88 -46.27
CA PRO A 91 22.98 -9.59 -45.07
C PRO A 91 21.59 -9.05 -45.44
N ALA A 92 20.57 -9.65 -44.85
CA ALA A 92 19.24 -9.06 -44.76
C ALA A 92 19.33 -7.63 -44.20
N PRO A 93 18.41 -6.71 -44.55
CA PRO A 93 18.56 -5.29 -44.26
C PRO A 93 18.72 -5.07 -42.76
N LEU A 94 19.67 -4.19 -42.40
CA LEU A 94 19.82 -3.72 -41.04
C LEU A 94 18.46 -3.26 -40.50
N LEU A 95 18.15 -3.65 -39.26
CA LEU A 95 17.18 -2.96 -38.40
C LEU A 95 17.39 -1.45 -38.58
N ASP A 96 16.33 -0.69 -38.85
CA ASP A 96 16.35 0.78 -38.94
C ASP A 96 16.85 1.37 -37.61
N THR A 97 18.17 1.38 -37.42
CA THR A 97 18.82 2.13 -36.36
C THR A 97 18.77 3.58 -36.79
N PRO A 98 18.17 4.48 -36.00
CA PRO A 98 18.11 5.89 -36.35
C PRO A 98 19.53 6.43 -36.53
N SER A 99 19.82 6.96 -37.72
CA SER A 99 21.06 7.67 -38.01
C SER A 99 20.93 9.11 -37.51
N LEU A 100 21.77 9.48 -36.54
CA LEU A 100 21.90 10.87 -36.05
C LEU A 100 22.38 11.76 -37.22
N LYS A 101 21.72 12.89 -37.47
CA LYS A 101 22.16 13.90 -38.45
C LYS A 101 22.85 15.05 -37.72
N GLU A 102 23.76 15.75 -38.40
CA GLU A 102 24.55 16.84 -37.83
C GLU A 102 23.72 18.10 -37.46
N GLU A 103 22.44 18.18 -37.85
CA GLU A 103 21.51 19.27 -37.56
C GLU A 103 20.40 18.88 -36.56
N ASP A 104 20.54 17.77 -35.83
CA ASP A 104 19.45 17.26 -35.00
C ASP A 104 19.07 18.22 -33.85
N ASP A 105 17.79 18.61 -33.81
CA ASP A 105 17.17 19.34 -32.70
C ASP A 105 16.82 18.38 -31.55
N GLY A 106 17.06 18.81 -30.31
CA GLY A 106 16.75 18.01 -29.12
C GLY A 106 15.26 17.72 -28.94
N GLU A 107 14.37 18.58 -29.43
CA GLU A 107 12.92 18.31 -29.42
C GLU A 107 12.52 17.25 -30.46
N GLU A 108 13.05 17.33 -31.68
CA GLU A 108 12.77 16.36 -32.75
C GLU A 108 13.26 14.96 -32.35
N LEU A 109 14.48 14.86 -31.80
CA LEU A 109 15.01 13.60 -31.29
C LEU A 109 14.15 13.03 -30.15
N CYS A 110 13.59 13.88 -29.29
CA CYS A 110 12.69 13.44 -28.22
C CYS A 110 11.37 12.88 -28.78
N LEU A 111 10.81 13.50 -29.82
CA LEU A 111 9.61 13.02 -30.50
C LEU A 111 9.85 11.70 -31.25
N ASP A 112 11.01 11.55 -31.88
CA ASP A 112 11.40 10.30 -32.51
C ASP A 112 11.63 9.20 -31.48
N ALA A 113 12.21 9.53 -30.32
CA ALA A 113 12.34 8.60 -29.21
C ALA A 113 10.97 8.12 -28.70
N ASP A 114 9.98 9.01 -28.56
CA ASP A 114 8.62 8.66 -28.16
C ASP A 114 8.00 7.61 -29.11
N LYS A 115 8.30 7.65 -30.42
CA LYS A 115 7.82 6.63 -31.37
C LYS A 115 8.32 5.24 -31.05
N TYR A 116 9.62 5.09 -30.77
CA TYR A 116 10.20 3.80 -30.39
C TYR A 116 9.78 3.38 -28.97
N TYR A 117 9.62 4.32 -28.06
CA TYR A 117 9.25 4.03 -26.68
C TYR A 117 7.82 3.47 -26.58
N PHE A 118 6.88 4.03 -27.35
CA PHE A 118 5.46 3.62 -27.35
C PHE A 118 5.08 2.69 -28.51
N GLY A 119 5.98 2.45 -29.47
CA GLY A 119 5.67 1.67 -30.68
C GLY A 119 4.71 2.38 -31.64
N HIS A 120 4.73 3.72 -31.70
CA HIS A 120 3.87 4.49 -32.60
C HIS A 120 4.40 4.44 -34.04
N GLY A 121 3.87 3.51 -34.83
CA GLY A 121 4.23 3.35 -36.24
C GLY A 121 5.58 2.66 -36.47
N VAL A 122 6.28 2.28 -35.42
CA VAL A 122 7.52 1.49 -35.42
C VAL A 122 7.42 0.35 -34.41
N ILE A 123 8.27 -0.66 -34.54
CA ILE A 123 8.38 -1.71 -33.51
C ILE A 123 8.91 -1.06 -32.24
N GLN A 124 8.21 -1.26 -31.12
CA GLN A 124 8.61 -0.75 -29.82
C GLN A 124 10.02 -1.25 -29.47
N SER A 125 10.90 -0.34 -29.04
CA SER A 125 12.29 -0.66 -28.69
C SER A 125 12.82 0.32 -27.66
N ASP A 126 12.95 -0.14 -26.42
CA ASP A 126 13.50 0.68 -25.34
C ASP A 126 14.97 1.05 -25.58
N ASP A 127 15.77 0.18 -26.21
CA ASP A 127 17.17 0.48 -26.56
C ASP A 127 17.25 1.60 -27.61
N SER A 128 16.40 1.56 -28.64
CA SER A 128 16.34 2.59 -29.67
C SER A 128 15.84 3.93 -29.09
N ALA A 129 14.78 3.87 -28.27
CA ALA A 129 14.26 5.04 -27.57
C ALA A 129 15.33 5.65 -26.64
N PHE A 130 16.03 4.81 -25.86
CA PHE A 130 17.08 5.25 -24.94
C PHE A 130 18.19 6.01 -25.68
N ARG A 131 18.68 5.50 -26.81
CA ARG A 131 19.74 6.16 -27.59
C ARG A 131 19.32 7.54 -28.11
N LEU A 132 18.08 7.66 -28.57
CA LEU A 132 17.53 8.92 -29.07
C LEU A 132 17.31 9.91 -27.91
N TYR A 133 16.67 9.49 -26.81
CA TYR A 133 16.54 10.33 -25.62
C TYR A 133 17.91 10.74 -25.06
N LEU A 134 18.91 9.86 -25.05
CA LEU A 134 20.26 10.19 -24.58
C LEU A 134 20.93 11.24 -25.47
N SER A 135 20.68 11.20 -26.77
CA SER A 135 21.17 12.21 -27.70
C SER A 135 20.48 13.55 -27.46
N ALA A 136 19.14 13.57 -27.35
CA ALA A 136 18.37 14.76 -26.99
C ALA A 136 18.77 15.34 -25.62
N ALA A 137 19.01 14.49 -24.63
CA ALA A 137 19.43 14.89 -23.29
C ALA A 137 20.81 15.56 -23.29
N ARG A 138 21.73 15.08 -24.14
CA ARG A 138 23.07 15.69 -24.35
C ARG A 138 23.01 17.04 -25.04
N LEU A 139 21.99 17.27 -25.87
CA LEU A 139 21.67 18.58 -26.44
C LEU A 139 20.98 19.52 -25.44
N GLY A 140 20.74 19.06 -24.21
CA GLY A 140 20.17 19.88 -23.14
C GLY A 140 18.65 19.78 -23.00
N ASN A 141 17.95 18.97 -23.78
CA ASN A 141 16.49 18.87 -23.68
C ASN A 141 16.07 18.34 -22.28
N PRO A 142 15.32 19.12 -21.48
CA PRO A 142 15.07 18.76 -20.09
C PRO A 142 14.09 17.58 -19.94
N LYS A 143 13.11 17.42 -20.83
CA LYS A 143 12.22 16.24 -20.86
C LYS A 143 13.04 14.98 -21.14
N ALA A 144 13.94 15.02 -22.13
CA ALA A 144 14.81 13.90 -22.44
C ALA A 144 15.77 13.57 -21.30
N GLN A 145 16.35 14.57 -20.61
CA GLN A 145 17.17 14.34 -19.41
C GLN A 145 16.37 13.65 -18.30
N TYR A 146 15.13 14.09 -18.04
CA TYR A 146 14.25 13.41 -17.10
C TYR A 146 14.00 11.94 -17.49
N THR A 147 13.64 11.70 -18.76
CA THR A 147 13.36 10.35 -19.27
C THR A 147 14.59 9.45 -19.20
N VAL A 148 15.76 9.93 -19.62
CA VAL A 148 17.03 9.18 -19.51
C VAL A 148 17.38 8.90 -18.05
N GLY A 149 17.15 9.87 -17.16
CA GLY A 149 17.29 9.68 -15.72
C GLY A 149 16.48 8.49 -15.22
N ASN A 150 15.20 8.45 -15.58
CA ASN A 150 14.29 7.34 -15.26
C ASN A 150 14.73 6.01 -15.88
N MET A 151 15.15 6.02 -17.16
CA MET A 151 15.58 4.81 -17.86
C MET A 151 16.82 4.19 -17.20
N TYR A 152 17.79 5.01 -16.76
CA TYR A 152 18.94 4.53 -16.00
C TYR A 152 18.57 4.01 -14.61
N LEU A 153 17.68 4.68 -13.89
CA LEU A 153 17.26 4.23 -12.55
C LEU A 153 16.55 2.88 -12.58
N ASN A 154 15.76 2.64 -13.63
CA ASN A 154 14.95 1.43 -13.77
C ASN A 154 15.60 0.35 -14.66
N GLY A 155 16.69 0.67 -15.37
CA GLY A 155 17.31 -0.26 -16.31
C GLY A 155 16.45 -0.56 -17.54
N VAL A 156 15.69 0.43 -18.02
CA VAL A 156 14.82 0.32 -19.20
C VAL A 156 15.61 0.76 -20.43
N GLY A 157 15.76 -0.11 -21.43
CA GLY A 157 16.55 0.18 -22.64
C GLY A 157 18.06 0.32 -22.42
N THR A 158 18.53 0.18 -21.17
CA THR A 158 19.93 0.29 -20.77
C THR A 158 20.17 -0.51 -19.49
N ALA A 159 21.43 -0.78 -19.15
CA ALA A 159 21.75 -1.35 -17.84
C ALA A 159 21.45 -0.32 -16.73
N ARG A 160 20.88 -0.78 -15.61
CA ARG A 160 20.61 0.08 -14.45
C ARG A 160 21.88 0.79 -13.98
N ASN A 161 21.81 2.11 -13.82
CA ASN A 161 22.90 2.96 -13.37
C ASN A 161 22.38 4.14 -12.56
N ASP A 162 22.23 3.94 -11.25
CA ASP A 162 21.66 4.94 -10.33
C ASP A 162 22.42 6.28 -10.38
N ARG A 163 23.75 6.26 -10.57
CA ARG A 163 24.58 7.47 -10.57
C ARG A 163 24.31 8.37 -11.77
N GLU A 164 24.30 7.79 -12.98
CA GLU A 164 23.94 8.57 -14.18
C GLU A 164 22.45 8.94 -14.16
N GLY A 165 21.58 8.07 -13.64
CA GLY A 165 20.17 8.34 -13.47
C GLY A 165 19.90 9.60 -12.64
N VAL A 166 20.46 9.65 -11.42
CA VAL A 166 20.35 10.82 -10.52
C VAL A 166 20.94 12.07 -11.17
N LYS A 167 22.07 11.96 -11.86
CA LYS A 167 22.73 13.10 -12.52
C LYS A 167 21.84 13.74 -13.59
N PHE A 168 21.29 12.95 -14.51
CA PHE A 168 20.38 13.46 -15.53
C PHE A 168 19.09 14.04 -14.93
N MET A 169 18.58 13.42 -13.85
CA MET A 169 17.42 13.93 -13.12
C MET A 169 17.68 15.33 -12.52
N LEU A 170 18.85 15.52 -11.88
CA LEU A 170 19.27 16.80 -11.33
C LEU A 170 19.44 17.87 -12.41
N GLN A 171 20.06 17.53 -13.54
CA GLN A 171 20.20 18.45 -14.68
C GLN A 171 18.83 18.92 -15.20
N SER A 172 17.87 18.00 -15.35
CA SER A 172 16.51 18.36 -15.77
C SER A 172 15.81 19.25 -14.74
N ALA A 173 15.97 18.95 -13.44
CA ALA A 173 15.40 19.75 -12.35
C ALA A 173 16.04 21.15 -12.24
N GLU A 174 17.33 21.28 -12.50
CA GLU A 174 18.02 22.58 -12.56
C GLU A 174 17.42 23.48 -13.65
N GLN A 175 17.10 22.90 -14.81
CA GLN A 175 16.42 23.59 -15.91
C GLN A 175 14.94 23.93 -15.65
N GLY A 176 14.38 23.49 -14.52
CA GLY A 176 13.03 23.85 -14.13
C GLY A 176 11.93 22.90 -14.59
N TYR A 177 12.27 21.71 -15.11
CA TYR A 177 11.29 20.71 -15.53
C TYR A 177 10.57 20.14 -14.31
N SER A 178 9.26 20.36 -14.23
CA SER A 178 8.50 20.20 -12.98
C SER A 178 8.44 18.74 -12.50
N ASP A 179 8.32 17.77 -13.41
CA ASP A 179 8.35 16.34 -13.06
C ASP A 179 9.73 15.93 -12.53
N ALA A 180 10.81 16.47 -13.09
CA ALA A 180 12.15 16.21 -12.57
C ALA A 180 12.36 16.85 -11.19
N ILE A 181 11.88 18.07 -10.97
CA ILE A 181 11.93 18.70 -9.65
C ILE A 181 11.21 17.83 -8.61
N ASN A 182 9.99 17.37 -8.92
CA ASN A 182 9.24 16.47 -8.03
C ASN A 182 10.02 15.16 -7.80
N HIS A 183 10.52 14.52 -8.85
CA HIS A 183 11.23 13.24 -8.74
C HIS A 183 12.54 13.37 -7.96
N VAL A 184 13.29 14.46 -8.12
CA VAL A 184 14.45 14.73 -7.25
C VAL A 184 14.04 14.84 -5.78
N GLY A 185 12.88 15.44 -5.50
CA GLY A 185 12.30 15.45 -4.15
C GLY A 185 12.08 14.03 -3.60
N ILE A 186 11.48 13.14 -4.41
CA ILE A 186 11.27 11.72 -4.06
C ILE A 186 12.62 11.02 -3.79
N LEU A 187 13.63 11.24 -4.65
CA LEU A 187 14.95 10.64 -4.49
C LEU A 187 15.64 11.07 -3.18
N TYR A 188 15.48 12.33 -2.77
CA TYR A 188 15.99 12.79 -1.48
C TYR A 188 15.17 12.25 -0.30
N GLU A 189 13.86 12.07 -0.45
CA GLU A 189 13.00 11.50 0.58
C GLU A 189 13.31 10.01 0.84
N SER A 190 13.51 9.24 -0.24
CA SER A 190 13.82 7.80 -0.15
C SER A 190 15.30 7.53 0.14
N GLY A 191 16.19 8.39 -0.36
CA GLY A 191 17.61 8.08 -0.51
C GLY A 191 17.86 6.91 -1.48
N GLY A 192 19.13 6.55 -1.64
CA GLY A 192 19.56 5.46 -2.50
C GLY A 192 21.08 5.29 -2.53
N SER A 193 21.56 4.36 -3.36
CA SER A 193 22.99 4.05 -3.53
C SER A 193 23.82 5.25 -3.99
N SER A 194 23.19 6.18 -4.72
CA SER A 194 23.84 7.31 -5.40
C SER A 194 23.40 8.68 -4.86
N LEU A 195 22.47 8.71 -3.90
CA LEU A 195 21.98 9.93 -3.28
C LEU A 195 21.56 9.64 -1.83
N GLU A 196 22.17 10.31 -0.87
CA GLU A 196 21.80 10.13 0.54
C GLU A 196 20.41 10.72 0.81
N LYS A 197 19.68 10.07 1.73
CA LYS A 197 18.38 10.55 2.20
C LYS A 197 18.54 11.92 2.89
N ASP A 198 17.73 12.90 2.49
CA ASP A 198 17.72 14.26 3.02
C ASP A 198 16.30 14.85 2.94
N GLU A 199 15.52 14.70 4.02
CA GLU A 199 14.12 15.16 4.06
C GLU A 199 13.97 16.67 3.90
N LEU A 200 14.97 17.47 4.33
CA LEU A 200 14.94 18.92 4.18
C LEU A 200 15.14 19.34 2.72
N LYS A 201 15.99 18.63 1.97
CA LYS A 201 16.08 18.82 0.52
C LYS A 201 14.81 18.35 -0.17
N ALA A 202 14.26 17.19 0.19
CA ALA A 202 12.99 16.71 -0.35
C ALA A 202 11.88 17.77 -0.22
N LEU A 203 11.72 18.36 0.98
CA LEU A 203 10.78 19.46 1.23
C LEU A 203 10.99 20.64 0.28
N LYS A 204 12.23 21.09 0.09
CA LYS A 204 12.55 22.21 -0.82
C LYS A 204 12.19 21.89 -2.27
N PHE A 205 12.47 20.67 -2.72
CA PHE A 205 12.13 20.23 -4.08
C PHE A 205 10.61 20.11 -4.27
N PHE A 206 9.88 19.55 -3.31
CA PHE A 206 8.41 19.48 -3.39
C PHE A 206 7.76 20.87 -3.37
N LYS A 207 8.26 21.81 -2.56
CA LYS A 207 7.84 23.24 -2.62
C LYS A 207 8.05 23.83 -4.00
N ARG A 208 9.25 23.68 -4.57
CA ARG A 208 9.57 24.18 -5.92
C ARG A 208 8.73 23.51 -7.01
N ALA A 209 8.40 22.22 -6.87
CA ALA A 209 7.52 21.51 -7.80
C ALA A 209 6.08 22.02 -7.71
N SER A 210 5.58 22.25 -6.48
CA SER A 210 4.26 22.83 -6.21
C SER A 210 4.14 24.25 -6.76
N GLU A 211 5.16 25.10 -6.61
CA GLU A 211 5.23 26.44 -7.22
C GLU A 211 5.19 26.40 -8.76
N LYS A 212 5.55 25.26 -9.36
CA LYS A 212 5.44 24.98 -10.81
C LYS A 212 4.13 24.30 -11.18
N GLU A 213 3.17 24.27 -10.27
CA GLU A 213 1.87 23.63 -10.42
C GLU A 213 1.94 22.13 -10.75
N ASN A 214 3.02 21.45 -10.35
CA ASN A 214 3.10 20.00 -10.49
C ASN A 214 2.15 19.33 -9.49
N LEU A 215 1.14 18.63 -10.00
CA LEU A 215 0.10 17.99 -9.19
C LEU A 215 0.67 16.95 -8.22
N GLU A 216 1.65 16.17 -8.66
CA GLU A 216 2.30 15.21 -7.79
C GLU A 216 3.16 15.90 -6.72
N GLY A 217 3.90 16.93 -7.10
CA GLY A 217 4.65 17.80 -6.19
C GLY A 217 3.78 18.45 -5.11
N MET A 218 2.57 18.91 -5.47
CA MET A 218 1.57 19.39 -4.51
C MET A 218 1.20 18.28 -3.53
N THR A 219 0.85 17.09 -4.01
CA THR A 219 0.47 15.97 -3.11
C THR A 219 1.60 15.50 -2.22
N ASN A 220 2.84 15.46 -2.73
CA ASN A 220 4.01 15.05 -1.95
C ASN A 220 4.37 16.10 -0.90
N LEU A 221 4.26 17.40 -1.25
CA LEU A 221 4.39 18.49 -0.28
C LEU A 221 3.32 18.38 0.81
N SER A 222 2.05 18.21 0.45
CA SER A 222 0.96 18.05 1.41
C SER A 222 1.21 16.89 2.38
N ASN A 223 1.66 15.74 1.87
CA ASN A 223 1.98 14.60 2.73
C ASN A 223 3.11 14.91 3.71
N LEU A 224 4.16 15.61 3.27
CA LEU A 224 5.26 15.97 4.16
C LEU A 224 4.85 17.03 5.20
N LEU A 225 3.96 17.97 4.85
CA LEU A 225 3.42 18.95 5.78
C LEU A 225 2.50 18.33 6.84
N LEU A 226 1.68 17.33 6.46
CA LEU A 226 0.75 16.66 7.36
C LEU A 226 1.43 15.59 8.22
N PHE A 227 2.35 14.81 7.65
CA PHE A 227 2.87 13.59 8.28
C PHE A 227 4.39 13.56 8.43
N GLY A 228 5.11 14.51 7.83
CA GLY A 228 6.57 14.55 7.89
C GLY A 228 7.11 14.88 9.27
N SER A 229 8.07 14.10 9.77
CA SER A 229 8.66 14.32 11.10
C SER A 229 9.47 15.60 11.24
N ILE A 230 9.99 16.13 10.13
CA ILE A 230 10.81 17.34 10.12
C ILE A 230 9.98 18.64 10.12
N VAL A 231 8.71 18.58 9.74
CA VAL A 231 7.83 19.75 9.66
C VAL A 231 6.93 19.76 10.91
N PRO A 232 6.91 20.84 11.70
CA PRO A 232 5.97 20.93 12.81
C PRO A 232 4.54 20.96 12.27
N GLN A 233 3.65 20.15 12.86
CA GLN A 233 2.21 20.18 12.56
C GLN A 233 1.56 21.42 13.20
N SER A 234 1.77 22.58 12.59
CA SER A 234 1.08 23.82 12.92
C SER A 234 -0.19 23.97 12.09
N ASP A 235 -1.17 24.73 12.59
CA ASP A 235 -2.42 24.99 11.88
C ASP A 235 -2.16 25.56 10.47
N SER A 236 -1.19 26.46 10.34
CA SER A 236 -0.77 27.01 9.03
C SER A 236 -0.26 25.95 8.05
N ASN A 237 0.52 24.96 8.51
CA ASN A 237 1.04 23.90 7.63
C ASN A 237 -0.07 22.92 7.24
N ILE A 238 -0.99 22.64 8.17
CA ILE A 238 -2.17 21.80 7.92
C ILE A 238 -3.09 22.46 6.88
N GLU A 239 -3.38 23.76 7.05
CA GLU A 239 -4.18 24.54 6.10
C GLU A 239 -3.53 24.58 4.71
N GLU A 240 -2.23 24.83 4.63
CA GLU A 240 -1.46 24.79 3.37
C GLU A 240 -1.59 23.42 2.71
N ALA A 241 -1.35 22.34 3.45
CA ALA A 241 -1.40 20.98 2.91
C ALA A 241 -2.78 20.60 2.37
N ILE A 242 -3.84 20.93 3.10
CA ILE A 242 -5.22 20.67 2.68
C ILE A 242 -5.58 21.52 1.46
N SER A 243 -5.14 22.78 1.40
CA SER A 243 -5.36 23.66 0.25
C SER A 243 -4.70 23.12 -1.03
N LEU A 244 -3.47 22.63 -0.92
CA LEU A 244 -2.74 21.98 -2.02
C LEU A 244 -3.45 20.70 -2.51
N LEU A 245 -3.95 19.86 -1.59
CA LEU A 245 -4.73 18.67 -1.95
C LEU A 245 -6.04 19.04 -2.65
N LYS A 246 -6.76 20.06 -2.17
CA LYS A 246 -7.98 20.56 -2.82
C LYS A 246 -7.68 21.07 -4.23
N THR A 247 -6.64 21.89 -4.39
CA THR A 247 -6.21 22.40 -5.70
C THR A 247 -5.89 21.28 -6.68
N ALA A 248 -5.13 20.26 -6.24
CA ALA A 248 -4.81 19.11 -7.09
C ALA A 248 -6.05 18.23 -7.39
N SER A 249 -6.95 18.08 -6.42
CA SER A 249 -8.22 17.35 -6.56
C SER A 249 -9.18 18.03 -7.53
N GLU A 250 -9.28 19.36 -7.52
CA GLU A 250 -10.09 20.17 -8.46
C GLU A 250 -9.57 20.06 -9.90
N ARG A 251 -8.28 19.74 -10.06
CA ARG A 251 -7.64 19.42 -11.33
C ARG A 251 -7.69 17.93 -11.67
N ASP A 252 -8.63 17.21 -11.06
CA ASP A 252 -8.93 15.80 -11.34
C ASP A 252 -7.76 14.84 -11.07
N PHE A 253 -6.83 15.20 -10.18
CA PHE A 253 -5.72 14.34 -9.83
C PHE A 253 -6.16 13.24 -8.86
N ALA A 254 -6.23 12.00 -9.35
CA ALA A 254 -6.79 10.86 -8.61
C ALA A 254 -6.07 10.59 -7.27
N LYS A 255 -4.74 10.72 -7.21
CA LYS A 255 -3.96 10.56 -5.97
C LYS A 255 -4.35 11.61 -4.91
N ALA A 256 -4.57 12.87 -5.33
CA ALA A 256 -5.02 13.93 -4.42
C ALA A 256 -6.44 13.67 -3.93
N GLN A 257 -7.36 13.26 -4.83
CA GLN A 257 -8.73 12.88 -4.49
C GLN A 257 -8.74 11.74 -3.47
N ASN A 258 -7.93 10.69 -3.67
CA ASN A 258 -7.80 9.58 -2.73
C ASN A 258 -7.28 10.04 -1.36
N ILE A 259 -6.21 10.84 -1.31
CA ILE A 259 -5.66 11.33 -0.05
C ILE A 259 -6.69 12.20 0.68
N LEU A 260 -7.29 13.18 -0.02
CA LEU A 260 -8.29 14.08 0.56
C LEU A 260 -9.54 13.31 1.04
N GLY A 261 -9.98 12.31 0.28
CA GLY A 261 -11.07 11.42 0.68
C GLY A 261 -10.72 10.66 1.96
N HIS A 262 -9.48 10.18 2.09
CA HIS A 262 -9.02 9.53 3.32
C HIS A 262 -8.97 10.48 4.52
N LEU A 263 -8.60 11.75 4.33
CA LEU A 263 -8.65 12.75 5.41
C LEU A 263 -10.09 12.93 5.93
N TYR A 264 -11.06 13.14 5.02
CA TYR A 264 -12.48 13.26 5.38
C TYR A 264 -13.05 11.98 5.99
N TYR A 265 -12.62 10.82 5.51
CA TYR A 265 -13.07 9.53 6.04
C TYR A 265 -12.58 9.29 7.48
N THR A 266 -11.34 9.67 7.78
CA THR A 266 -10.73 9.37 9.09
C THR A 266 -10.90 10.48 10.11
N GLY A 267 -11.29 11.69 9.69
CA GLY A 267 -11.28 12.87 10.56
C GLY A 267 -9.87 13.40 10.84
N SER A 268 -8.89 13.00 10.01
CA SER A 268 -7.51 13.44 10.18
C SER A 268 -7.37 14.86 9.65
N PHE A 269 -7.13 15.82 10.55
CA PHE A 269 -6.92 17.26 10.25
C PHE A 269 -8.14 18.03 9.71
N VAL A 270 -9.22 17.32 9.38
CA VAL A 270 -10.50 17.87 8.93
C VAL A 270 -11.62 17.15 9.67
N ASP A 271 -12.79 17.77 9.77
CA ASP A 271 -13.97 17.10 10.31
C ASP A 271 -14.35 15.88 9.46
N ILE A 272 -14.86 14.85 10.12
CA ILE A 272 -15.35 13.64 9.45
C ILE A 272 -16.49 14.02 8.50
N ASP A 273 -16.34 13.63 7.23
CA ASP A 273 -17.36 13.82 6.20
C ASP A 273 -17.34 12.61 5.25
N TYR A 274 -18.10 11.58 5.61
CA TYR A 274 -18.12 10.34 4.84
C TYR A 274 -18.70 10.53 3.43
N ASP A 275 -19.64 11.45 3.24
CA ASP A 275 -20.23 11.71 1.92
C ASP A 275 -19.21 12.32 0.97
N LYS A 276 -18.42 13.31 1.43
CA LYS A 276 -17.29 13.85 0.67
C LYS A 276 -16.21 12.80 0.42
N ALA A 277 -15.90 11.98 1.42
CA ALA A 277 -14.92 10.91 1.26
C ALA A 277 -15.32 9.93 0.14
N VAL A 278 -16.54 9.41 0.19
CA VAL A 278 -17.10 8.51 -0.83
C VAL A 278 -17.09 9.17 -2.20
N HIS A 279 -17.50 10.43 -2.30
CA HIS A 279 -17.51 11.16 -3.56
C HIS A 279 -16.09 11.23 -4.18
N LEU A 280 -15.09 11.61 -3.39
CA LEU A 280 -13.70 11.68 -3.84
C LEU A 280 -13.13 10.30 -4.19
N PHE A 281 -13.42 9.27 -3.40
CA PHE A 281 -12.99 7.91 -3.71
C PHE A 281 -13.59 7.40 -5.01
N LYS A 282 -14.88 7.68 -5.29
CA LYS A 282 -15.51 7.34 -6.58
C LYS A 282 -14.81 8.04 -7.73
N GLN A 283 -14.56 9.35 -7.63
CA GLN A 283 -13.87 10.12 -8.65
C GLN A 283 -12.45 9.61 -8.94
N ALA A 284 -11.69 9.25 -7.90
CA ALA A 284 -10.36 8.69 -8.05
C ALA A 284 -10.38 7.27 -8.63
N ALA A 285 -11.33 6.43 -8.19
CA ALA A 285 -11.54 5.08 -8.68
C ALA A 285 -11.92 5.03 -10.17
N GLU A 286 -12.79 5.94 -10.62
CA GLU A 286 -13.17 6.09 -12.04
C GLU A 286 -11.96 6.43 -12.93
N ARG A 287 -10.93 7.05 -12.36
CA ARG A 287 -9.65 7.37 -13.01
C ARG A 287 -8.58 6.28 -12.86
N GLY A 288 -8.94 5.14 -12.26
CA GLY A 288 -8.07 3.97 -12.13
C GLY A 288 -7.23 3.95 -10.86
N ASP A 289 -7.48 4.81 -9.86
CA ASP A 289 -6.77 4.73 -8.59
C ASP A 289 -7.23 3.49 -7.80
N ILE A 290 -6.32 2.50 -7.72
CA ILE A 290 -6.59 1.22 -7.08
C ILE A 290 -6.73 1.33 -5.55
N PHE A 291 -6.13 2.36 -4.94
CA PHE A 291 -6.22 2.57 -3.49
C PHE A 291 -7.55 3.22 -3.12
N ALA A 292 -8.04 4.16 -3.94
CA ALA A 292 -9.38 4.71 -3.84
C ALA A 292 -10.45 3.64 -4.06
N LEU A 293 -10.25 2.71 -5.01
CA LEU A 293 -11.14 1.55 -5.16
C LEU A 293 -11.21 0.72 -3.88
N ASN A 294 -10.07 0.46 -3.23
CA ASN A 294 -10.06 -0.24 -1.94
C ASN A 294 -10.78 0.58 -0.86
N ASN A 295 -10.51 1.88 -0.75
CA ASN A 295 -11.15 2.74 0.25
C ASN A 295 -12.66 2.86 0.04
N LEU A 296 -13.13 2.92 -1.21
CA LEU A 296 -14.54 2.84 -1.54
C LEU A 296 -15.16 1.50 -1.13
N GLY A 297 -14.41 0.39 -1.29
CA GLY A 297 -14.82 -0.91 -0.78
C GLY A 297 -15.02 -0.90 0.74
N ILE A 298 -14.15 -0.22 1.49
CA ILE A 298 -14.29 -0.04 2.94
C ILE A 298 -15.54 0.78 3.27
N CYS A 299 -15.82 1.85 2.52
CA CYS A 299 -17.07 2.61 2.69
C CYS A 299 -18.32 1.73 2.55
N TYR A 300 -18.36 0.86 1.54
CA TYR A 300 -19.46 -0.10 1.36
C TYR A 300 -19.51 -1.19 2.43
N GLU A 301 -18.37 -1.67 2.92
CA GLU A 301 -18.31 -2.67 3.99
C GLU A 301 -18.85 -2.11 5.32
N GLU A 302 -18.49 -0.88 5.65
CA GLU A 302 -18.83 -0.25 6.92
C GLU A 302 -20.19 0.47 6.88
N GLY A 303 -20.65 0.91 5.70
CA GLY A 303 -21.85 1.73 5.55
C GLY A 303 -21.60 3.22 5.84
N ASN A 304 -20.35 3.68 5.70
CA ASN A 304 -19.95 5.06 5.97
C ASN A 304 -20.06 5.89 4.67
N GLY A 305 -21.02 6.82 4.61
CA GLY A 305 -21.29 7.69 3.45
C GLY A 305 -21.98 6.99 2.27
N VAL A 306 -22.31 5.70 2.43
CA VAL A 306 -23.08 4.87 1.49
C VAL A 306 -23.87 3.84 2.29
N GLU A 307 -24.94 3.30 1.70
CA GLU A 307 -25.59 2.13 2.26
C GLU A 307 -24.61 0.94 2.32
N LYS A 308 -24.63 0.22 3.45
CA LYS A 308 -23.79 -0.95 3.66
C LYS A 308 -24.11 -2.05 2.64
N ASP A 309 -23.14 -2.42 1.83
CA ASP A 309 -23.30 -3.40 0.74
C ASP A 309 -22.02 -4.24 0.56
N PHE A 310 -22.05 -5.47 1.09
CA PHE A 310 -20.93 -6.40 0.97
C PHE A 310 -20.66 -6.88 -0.46
N ILE A 311 -21.65 -6.82 -1.37
CA ILE A 311 -21.47 -7.19 -2.78
C ILE A 311 -20.66 -6.09 -3.46
N GLN A 312 -21.02 -4.82 -3.27
CA GLN A 312 -20.25 -3.69 -3.80
C GLN A 312 -18.84 -3.64 -3.20
N ALA A 313 -18.71 -3.84 -1.88
CA ALA A 313 -17.40 -3.93 -1.23
C ALA A 313 -16.52 -5.02 -1.87
N ALA A 314 -17.06 -6.23 -2.08
CA ALA A 314 -16.34 -7.32 -2.72
C ALA A 314 -15.95 -7.01 -4.18
N ILE A 315 -16.79 -6.32 -4.94
CA ILE A 315 -16.47 -5.87 -6.31
C ILE A 315 -15.31 -4.87 -6.27
N CYS A 316 -15.37 -3.86 -5.40
CA CYS A 316 -14.30 -2.89 -5.22
C CYS A 316 -12.96 -3.55 -4.88
N TYR A 317 -12.97 -4.51 -3.93
CA TYR A 317 -11.76 -5.23 -3.55
C TYR A 317 -11.22 -6.16 -4.64
N ASP A 318 -12.08 -6.85 -5.39
CA ASP A 318 -11.66 -7.67 -6.55
C ASP A 318 -11.02 -6.81 -7.65
N LEU A 319 -11.61 -5.65 -7.97
CA LEU A 319 -11.03 -4.73 -8.95
C LEU A 319 -9.69 -4.16 -8.48
N SER A 320 -9.61 -3.73 -7.23
CA SER A 320 -8.39 -3.18 -6.63
C SER A 320 -7.26 -4.23 -6.56
N SER A 321 -7.57 -5.46 -6.17
CA SER A 321 -6.59 -6.55 -6.09
C SER A 321 -6.04 -6.99 -7.45
N ARG A 322 -6.88 -6.99 -8.50
CA ARG A 322 -6.43 -7.19 -9.90
C ARG A 322 -5.47 -6.10 -10.36
N GLY A 323 -5.61 -4.89 -9.82
CA GLY A 323 -4.67 -3.78 -9.99
C GLY A 323 -3.38 -3.90 -9.17
N GLY A 324 -3.24 -4.94 -8.35
CA GLY A 324 -2.04 -5.20 -7.55
C GLY A 324 -2.14 -4.78 -6.08
N ASN A 325 -3.28 -4.28 -5.61
CA ASN A 325 -3.45 -3.90 -4.21
C ASN A 325 -3.56 -5.14 -3.31
N VAL A 326 -2.52 -5.40 -2.53
CA VAL A 326 -2.43 -6.55 -1.61
C VAL A 326 -3.42 -6.44 -0.44
N SER A 327 -3.67 -5.23 0.07
CA SER A 327 -4.66 -5.01 1.14
C SER A 327 -6.08 -5.36 0.69
N ALA A 328 -6.40 -5.09 -0.58
CA ALA A 328 -7.69 -5.46 -1.15
C ALA A 328 -7.90 -6.98 -1.22
N ILE A 329 -6.83 -7.77 -1.44
CA ILE A 329 -6.92 -9.25 -1.41
C ILE A 329 -7.31 -9.72 -0.02
N ASN A 330 -6.66 -9.18 1.02
CA ASN A 330 -7.01 -9.47 2.40
C ASN A 330 -8.46 -9.07 2.72
N ASN A 331 -8.88 -7.87 2.33
CA ASN A 331 -10.24 -7.39 2.59
C ASN A 331 -11.29 -8.25 1.88
N LEU A 332 -11.00 -8.70 0.65
CA LEU A 332 -11.84 -9.66 -0.06
C LEU A 332 -11.86 -11.03 0.64
N GLY A 333 -10.74 -11.51 1.15
CA GLY A 333 -10.68 -12.73 1.97
C GLY A 333 -11.52 -12.61 3.24
N TYR A 334 -11.47 -11.47 3.90
CA TYR A 334 -12.24 -11.14 5.11
C TYR A 334 -13.76 -11.06 4.84
N ILE A 335 -14.19 -10.23 3.87
CA ILE A 335 -15.21 -10.57 2.86
C ILE A 335 -15.89 -11.95 2.97
N LYS A 336 -15.19 -12.90 2.36
CA LYS A 336 -15.61 -14.29 2.23
C LYS A 336 -15.68 -14.99 3.57
N MET A 337 -14.80 -14.65 4.52
CA MET A 337 -14.80 -15.21 5.86
C MET A 337 -16.10 -14.86 6.62
N ILE A 338 -16.51 -13.58 6.63
CA ILE A 338 -17.74 -13.15 7.32
C ILE A 338 -19.02 -13.67 6.66
N GLN A 339 -18.97 -13.94 5.34
CA GLN A 339 -20.06 -14.56 4.59
C GLN A 339 -20.09 -16.09 4.71
N ASN A 340 -19.24 -16.67 5.58
CA ASN A 340 -19.07 -18.12 5.77
C ASN A 340 -18.63 -18.88 4.50
N GLN A 341 -18.04 -18.18 3.53
CA GLN A 341 -17.46 -18.75 2.31
C GLN A 341 -16.00 -19.15 2.57
N TYR A 342 -15.79 -20.03 3.56
CA TYR A 342 -14.47 -20.27 4.15
C TYR A 342 -13.43 -20.83 3.18
N ASP A 343 -13.82 -21.66 2.22
CA ASP A 343 -12.87 -22.16 1.20
C ASP A 343 -12.33 -21.03 0.33
N GLN A 344 -13.19 -20.10 -0.09
CA GLN A 344 -12.77 -18.93 -0.86
C GLN A 344 -11.94 -17.98 0.01
N ALA A 345 -12.37 -17.75 1.25
CA ALA A 345 -11.64 -16.92 2.21
C ALA A 345 -10.20 -17.43 2.40
N ARG A 346 -10.05 -18.72 2.70
CA ARG A 346 -8.75 -19.35 2.90
C ARG A 346 -7.84 -19.23 1.67
N LEU A 347 -8.37 -19.45 0.47
CA LEU A 347 -7.59 -19.30 -0.78
C LEU A 347 -7.10 -17.87 -0.97
N LEU A 348 -7.99 -16.88 -0.78
CA LEU A 348 -7.65 -15.46 -0.90
C LEU A 348 -6.65 -15.02 0.16
N LEU A 349 -6.80 -15.45 1.41
CA LEU A 349 -5.90 -15.07 2.48
C LEU A 349 -4.53 -15.75 2.33
N HIS A 350 -4.45 -16.96 1.79
CA HIS A 350 -3.16 -17.56 1.40
C HIS A 350 -2.49 -16.75 0.27
N ASP A 351 -3.22 -16.37 -0.78
CA ASP A 351 -2.67 -15.51 -1.84
C ASP A 351 -2.21 -14.15 -1.29
N GLY A 352 -3.01 -13.53 -0.41
CA GLY A 352 -2.64 -12.30 0.27
C GLY A 352 -1.36 -12.45 1.09
N ALA A 353 -1.24 -13.51 1.88
CA ALA A 353 -0.05 -13.80 2.68
C ALA A 353 1.19 -14.05 1.82
N ASP A 354 1.06 -14.80 0.72
CA ASP A 354 2.14 -15.06 -0.24
C ASP A 354 2.60 -13.78 -0.94
N ARG A 355 1.70 -12.80 -1.11
CA ARG A 355 1.99 -11.47 -1.65
C ARG A 355 2.39 -10.45 -0.57
N GLY A 356 2.61 -10.91 0.66
CA GLY A 356 3.16 -10.10 1.75
C GLY A 356 2.15 -9.46 2.70
N SER A 357 0.84 -9.72 2.56
CA SER A 357 -0.17 -9.20 3.49
C SER A 357 0.00 -9.80 4.88
N VAL A 358 0.32 -8.94 5.85
CA VAL A 358 0.44 -9.34 7.26
C VAL A 358 -0.94 -9.56 7.89
N ASP A 359 -1.95 -8.76 7.51
CA ASP A 359 -3.33 -8.95 7.93
C ASP A 359 -3.90 -10.30 7.46
N ALA A 360 -3.51 -10.75 6.26
CA ALA A 360 -3.94 -12.05 5.76
C ALA A 360 -3.37 -13.21 6.59
N LEU A 361 -2.12 -13.11 7.05
CA LEU A 361 -1.54 -14.08 8.01
C LEU A 361 -2.33 -14.10 9.32
N TYR A 362 -2.68 -12.93 9.85
CA TYR A 362 -3.49 -12.83 11.06
C TYR A 362 -4.89 -13.43 10.87
N ASN A 363 -5.55 -13.15 9.74
CA ASN A 363 -6.87 -13.68 9.44
C ASN A 363 -6.86 -15.21 9.23
N LEU A 364 -5.81 -15.76 8.61
CA LEU A 364 -5.59 -17.22 8.56
C LEU A 364 -5.45 -17.80 9.97
N ALA A 365 -4.68 -17.16 10.86
CA ALA A 365 -4.55 -17.58 12.24
C ALA A 365 -5.91 -17.63 12.94
N VAL A 366 -6.73 -16.59 12.78
CA VAL A 366 -8.10 -16.52 13.33
C VAL A 366 -8.98 -17.65 12.78
N MET A 367 -8.88 -17.97 11.49
CA MET A 367 -9.66 -19.06 10.89
C MET A 367 -9.31 -20.42 11.53
N TYR A 368 -8.02 -20.70 11.74
CA TYR A 368 -7.59 -21.95 12.38
C TYR A 368 -7.89 -21.97 13.89
N ASP A 369 -7.77 -20.83 14.58
CA ASP A 369 -8.08 -20.68 16.01
C ASP A 369 -9.56 -20.98 16.28
N LYS A 370 -10.45 -20.43 15.44
CA LYS A 370 -11.90 -20.57 15.59
C LYS A 370 -12.50 -21.79 14.87
N GLY A 371 -11.72 -22.52 14.06
CA GLY A 371 -12.24 -23.61 13.23
C GLY A 371 -13.22 -23.14 12.14
N MET A 372 -12.90 -22.05 11.45
CA MET A 372 -13.72 -21.52 10.36
C MET A 372 -13.44 -22.28 9.06
N GLY A 373 -14.38 -23.15 8.66
CA GLY A 373 -14.24 -24.01 7.47
C GLY A 373 -13.34 -25.23 7.66
N THR A 374 -12.96 -25.51 8.91
CA THR A 374 -12.18 -26.69 9.32
C THR A 374 -12.39 -26.93 10.83
N HIS A 375 -11.96 -28.06 11.38
CA HIS A 375 -11.84 -28.16 12.84
C HIS A 375 -10.78 -27.18 13.37
N PRO A 376 -10.97 -26.61 14.58
CA PRO A 376 -9.96 -25.78 15.23
C PRO A 376 -8.61 -26.48 15.25
N ASN A 377 -7.56 -25.74 14.89
CA ASN A 377 -6.19 -26.22 14.90
C ASN A 377 -5.28 -25.17 15.53
N ILE A 378 -5.07 -25.32 16.84
CA ILE A 378 -4.34 -24.35 17.66
C ILE A 378 -2.86 -24.31 17.29
N ASP A 379 -2.25 -25.45 16.94
CA ASP A 379 -0.85 -25.51 16.50
C ASP A 379 -0.63 -24.63 15.26
N VAL A 380 -1.50 -24.79 14.26
CA VAL A 380 -1.44 -24.02 13.01
C VAL A 380 -1.80 -22.55 13.26
N ALA A 381 -2.81 -22.28 14.11
CA ALA A 381 -3.17 -20.91 14.47
C ALA A 381 -2.00 -20.17 15.13
N PHE A 382 -1.34 -20.80 16.09
CA PHE A 382 -0.19 -20.22 16.79
C PHE A 382 0.98 -19.94 15.85
N ASP A 383 1.27 -20.82 14.89
CA ASP A 383 2.29 -20.60 13.87
C ASP A 383 1.97 -19.37 12.99
N TYR A 384 0.73 -19.23 12.51
CA TYR A 384 0.33 -18.05 11.74
C TYR A 384 0.32 -16.77 12.58
N TYR A 385 -0.10 -16.83 13.85
CA TYR A 385 0.00 -15.70 14.75
C TYR A 385 1.47 -15.27 14.96
N CYS A 386 2.39 -16.22 15.15
CA CYS A 386 3.82 -15.93 15.24
C CYS A 386 4.33 -15.25 13.97
N LYS A 387 4.02 -15.78 12.78
CA LYS A 387 4.42 -15.20 11.49
C LYS A 387 3.93 -13.75 11.31
N ALA A 388 2.69 -13.47 11.68
CA ALA A 388 2.14 -12.11 11.64
C ALA A 388 2.79 -11.20 12.70
N ALA A 389 3.01 -11.72 13.91
CA ALA A 389 3.62 -10.98 15.02
C ALA A 389 5.08 -10.58 14.75
N ASP A 390 5.85 -11.48 14.14
CA ASP A 390 7.25 -11.26 13.74
C ASP A 390 7.36 -10.18 12.64
N LYS A 391 6.29 -9.99 11.86
CA LYS A 391 6.12 -8.91 10.87
C LYS A 391 5.50 -7.64 11.45
N GLY A 392 5.39 -7.53 12.77
CA GLY A 392 4.94 -6.31 13.44
C GLY A 392 3.45 -6.26 13.77
N HIS A 393 2.62 -7.21 13.35
CA HIS A 393 1.16 -7.09 13.52
C HIS A 393 0.75 -7.09 15.00
N LYS A 394 0.33 -5.93 15.53
CA LYS A 394 0.07 -5.72 16.96
C LYS A 394 -0.95 -6.69 17.56
N ARG A 395 -2.09 -6.93 16.89
CA ARG A 395 -3.09 -7.89 17.40
C ARG A 395 -2.53 -9.31 17.42
N ALA A 396 -1.67 -9.67 16.47
CA ALA A 396 -1.02 -10.99 16.46
C ALA A 396 -0.01 -11.09 17.61
N GLN A 397 0.79 -10.05 17.85
CA GLN A 397 1.70 -9.97 18.99
C GLN A 397 0.94 -10.13 20.31
N ASN A 398 -0.20 -9.45 20.50
CA ASN A 398 -1.05 -9.66 21.67
C ASN A 398 -1.52 -11.12 21.79
N ARG A 399 -2.03 -11.71 20.70
CA ARG A 399 -2.50 -13.10 20.71
C ARG A 399 -1.39 -14.07 21.05
N VAL A 400 -0.19 -13.92 20.47
CA VAL A 400 1.00 -14.72 20.84
C VAL A 400 1.32 -14.54 22.33
N GLY A 401 1.21 -13.31 22.85
CA GLY A 401 1.29 -13.03 24.28
C GLY A 401 0.30 -13.87 25.10
N ASP A 402 -0.98 -13.89 24.71
CA ASP A 402 -2.04 -14.65 25.38
C ASP A 402 -1.76 -16.15 25.41
N PHE A 403 -1.32 -16.71 24.27
CA PHE A 403 -0.93 -18.13 24.15
C PHE A 403 0.24 -18.48 25.08
N LEU A 404 1.25 -17.62 25.16
CA LEU A 404 2.43 -17.85 26.01
C LEU A 404 2.14 -17.61 27.50
N TYR A 405 1.25 -16.67 27.82
CA TYR A 405 0.91 -16.34 29.19
C TYR A 405 0.20 -17.50 29.89
N THR A 406 -0.81 -18.06 29.22
CA THR A 406 -1.61 -19.18 29.72
C THR A 406 -0.91 -20.52 29.51
N GLY A 407 -0.24 -20.70 28.38
CA GLY A 407 0.21 -22.00 27.90
C GLY A 407 -0.98 -22.84 27.40
N ILE A 408 -0.73 -23.68 26.41
CA ILE A 408 -1.67 -24.67 25.89
C ILE A 408 -0.99 -26.03 25.91
N GLU A 409 -1.60 -26.97 26.64
CA GLU A 409 -1.06 -28.31 26.81
C GLU A 409 -0.76 -28.98 25.47
N GLY A 410 0.47 -29.48 25.31
CA GLY A 410 0.94 -30.15 24.10
C GLY A 410 1.27 -29.26 22.90
N VAL A 411 0.94 -27.95 22.95
CA VAL A 411 1.05 -27.02 21.82
C VAL A 411 2.00 -25.85 22.12
N VAL A 412 1.69 -25.07 23.16
CA VAL A 412 2.47 -23.89 23.56
C VAL A 412 2.84 -23.99 25.03
N PRO A 413 4.12 -24.15 25.41
CA PRO A 413 4.49 -24.09 26.81
C PRO A 413 4.27 -22.69 27.38
N CYS A 414 3.81 -22.62 28.63
CA CYS A 414 3.70 -21.34 29.34
C CYS A 414 5.09 -20.69 29.47
N ASP A 415 5.20 -19.45 29.01
CA ASP A 415 6.40 -18.61 29.11
C ASP A 415 5.98 -17.15 29.27
N ARG A 416 5.78 -16.76 30.53
CA ARG A 416 5.34 -15.40 30.89
C ARG A 416 6.38 -14.33 30.57
N THR A 417 7.66 -14.66 30.53
CA THR A 417 8.70 -13.69 30.15
C THR A 417 8.63 -13.37 28.65
N ARG A 418 8.43 -14.39 27.81
CA ARG A 418 8.17 -14.16 26.38
C ARG A 418 6.82 -13.47 26.15
N ALA A 419 5.78 -13.83 26.91
CA ALA A 419 4.48 -13.16 26.84
C ALA A 419 4.60 -11.65 27.09
N ALA A 420 5.28 -11.24 28.16
CA ALA A 420 5.54 -9.83 28.45
C ALA A 420 6.27 -9.11 27.31
N ARG A 421 7.22 -9.78 26.64
CA ARG A 421 7.92 -9.22 25.48
C ARG A 421 6.96 -8.94 24.32
N TYR A 422 6.09 -9.89 23.99
CA TYR A 422 5.11 -9.73 22.91
C TYR A 422 4.04 -8.69 23.25
N TYR A 423 3.54 -8.67 24.49
CA TYR A 423 2.65 -7.60 24.95
C TYR A 423 3.32 -6.24 24.84
N LYS A 424 4.60 -6.10 25.24
CA LYS A 424 5.35 -4.85 25.09
C LYS A 424 5.48 -4.41 23.63
N MET A 425 5.77 -5.33 22.71
CA MET A 425 5.82 -5.02 21.27
C MET A 425 4.47 -4.48 20.76
N SER A 426 3.36 -5.08 21.18
CA SER A 426 2.00 -4.64 20.80
C SER A 426 1.59 -3.34 21.51
N ALA A 427 1.99 -3.16 22.76
CA ALA A 427 1.65 -2.03 23.61
C ALA A 427 2.31 -0.73 23.14
N VAL A 428 3.57 -0.83 22.64
CA VAL A 428 4.30 0.30 22.03
C VAL A 428 3.60 0.82 20.76
N GLN A 429 2.94 -0.07 20.02
CA GLN A 429 2.08 0.26 18.86
C GLN A 429 0.69 0.78 19.28
N GLY A 430 0.48 1.02 20.57
CA GLY A 430 -0.76 1.60 21.08
C GLY A 430 -1.91 0.63 21.28
N PHE A 431 -1.71 -0.70 21.20
CA PHE A 431 -2.83 -1.63 21.38
C PHE A 431 -3.28 -1.68 22.85
N ALA A 432 -4.45 -1.10 23.15
CA ALA A 432 -4.94 -0.90 24.52
C ALA A 432 -5.03 -2.21 25.34
N GLN A 433 -5.47 -3.31 24.75
CA GLN A 433 -5.52 -4.61 25.42
C GLN A 433 -4.12 -5.09 25.83
N ALA A 434 -3.11 -4.98 24.94
CA ALA A 434 -1.73 -5.34 25.28
C ALA A 434 -1.11 -4.40 26.33
N GLN A 435 -1.48 -3.11 26.30
CA GLN A 435 -1.07 -2.16 27.34
C GLN A 435 -1.65 -2.56 28.70
N ASN A 436 -2.94 -2.93 28.76
CA ASN A 436 -3.55 -3.43 29.98
C ASN A 436 -2.88 -4.73 30.45
N SER A 437 -2.71 -5.73 29.57
CA SER A 437 -2.05 -6.99 29.90
C SER A 437 -0.63 -6.77 30.43
N LEU A 438 0.16 -5.88 29.79
CA LEU A 438 1.49 -5.53 30.27
C LEU A 438 1.45 -4.81 31.62
N GLY A 439 0.44 -3.96 31.84
CA GLY A 439 0.18 -3.31 33.13
C GLY A 439 -0.02 -4.33 34.25
N ILE A 440 -0.89 -5.32 34.05
CA ILE A 440 -1.13 -6.41 35.00
C ILE A 440 0.17 -7.18 35.27
N MET A 441 0.94 -7.50 34.23
CA MET A 441 2.21 -8.22 34.41
C MET A 441 3.22 -7.45 35.27
N TYR A 442 3.30 -6.13 35.12
CA TYR A 442 4.13 -5.29 35.98
C TYR A 442 3.59 -5.19 37.40
N GLU A 443 2.29 -5.08 37.58
CA GLU A 443 1.64 -5.00 38.89
C GLU A 443 1.88 -6.27 39.72
N GLU A 444 1.75 -7.43 39.09
CA GLU A 444 1.89 -8.74 39.74
C GLU A 444 3.34 -9.26 39.76
N GLY A 445 4.24 -8.65 39.00
CA GLY A 445 5.62 -9.15 38.84
C GLY A 445 5.71 -10.48 38.07
N VAL A 446 4.77 -10.71 37.15
CA VAL A 446 4.67 -11.94 36.38
C VAL A 446 5.43 -11.79 35.08
N GLY A 447 6.50 -12.57 34.88
CA GLY A 447 7.32 -12.53 33.65
C GLY A 447 8.19 -11.27 33.50
N VAL A 448 7.96 -10.25 34.34
CA VAL A 448 8.73 -9.01 34.49
C VAL A 448 8.98 -8.72 35.97
N GLN A 449 9.93 -7.84 36.27
CA GLN A 449 10.09 -7.36 37.65
C GLN A 449 8.88 -6.50 38.05
N GLN A 450 8.33 -6.78 39.23
CA GLN A 450 7.18 -6.05 39.76
C GLN A 450 7.45 -4.54 39.83
N SER A 451 6.51 -3.72 39.36
CA SER A 451 6.60 -2.28 39.35
C SER A 451 5.22 -1.63 39.22
N ASP A 452 4.70 -1.08 40.31
CA ASP A 452 3.46 -0.29 40.30
C ASP A 452 3.60 0.98 39.43
N GLU A 453 4.81 1.54 39.32
CA GLU A 453 5.11 2.71 38.48
C GLU A 453 4.87 2.39 36.99
N GLU A 454 5.41 1.27 36.49
CA GLU A 454 5.18 0.87 35.11
C GLU A 454 3.75 0.36 34.89
N ALA A 455 3.17 -0.36 35.85
CA ALA A 455 1.77 -0.81 35.77
C ALA A 455 0.82 0.37 35.57
N PHE A 456 0.91 1.37 36.45
CA PHE A 456 0.10 2.58 36.39
C PHE A 456 0.22 3.30 35.04
N LYS A 457 1.45 3.44 34.53
CA LYS A 457 1.74 4.07 33.25
C LYS A 457 1.07 3.33 32.08
N TRP A 458 1.17 2.00 32.03
CA TRP A 458 0.56 1.21 30.96
C TRP A 458 -0.98 1.18 31.05
N PHE A 459 -1.54 1.09 32.26
CA PHE A 459 -2.98 1.23 32.45
C PHE A 459 -3.48 2.61 32.03
N THR A 460 -2.76 3.68 32.34
CA THR A 460 -3.10 5.04 31.90
C THR A 460 -3.16 5.10 30.36
N TYR A 461 -2.18 4.55 29.65
CA TYR A 461 -2.20 4.52 28.19
C TYR A 461 -3.40 3.76 27.62
N ALA A 462 -3.81 2.65 28.24
CA ALA A 462 -4.99 1.90 27.83
C ALA A 462 -6.30 2.66 28.17
N ALA A 463 -6.38 3.25 29.37
CA ALA A 463 -7.53 4.02 29.85
C ALA A 463 -7.80 5.26 29.01
N THR A 464 -6.76 5.96 28.54
CA THR A 464 -6.92 7.10 27.60
C THR A 464 -7.52 6.71 26.25
N GLN A 465 -7.58 5.42 25.95
CA GLN A 465 -8.26 4.85 24.78
C GLN A 465 -9.63 4.25 25.14
N ASN A 466 -10.18 4.62 26.31
CA ASN A 466 -11.45 4.13 26.87
C ASN A 466 -11.48 2.61 27.10
N PHE A 467 -10.33 1.99 27.37
CA PHE A 467 -10.29 0.57 27.71
C PHE A 467 -10.73 0.35 29.17
N GLN A 468 -11.97 -0.08 29.35
CA GLN A 468 -12.64 -0.11 30.66
C GLN A 468 -11.91 -0.95 31.71
N GLU A 469 -11.33 -2.10 31.34
CA GLU A 469 -10.58 -2.92 32.29
C GLU A 469 -9.36 -2.17 32.86
N ALA A 470 -8.69 -1.34 32.04
CA ALA A 470 -7.57 -0.53 32.52
C ALA A 470 -8.04 0.60 33.45
N VAL A 471 -9.20 1.19 33.20
CA VAL A 471 -9.82 2.16 34.10
C VAL A 471 -10.11 1.52 35.46
N ASN A 472 -10.68 0.31 35.46
CA ASN A 472 -10.96 -0.44 36.68
C ASN A 472 -9.66 -0.81 37.44
N ASN A 473 -8.61 -1.20 36.71
CA ASN A 473 -7.31 -1.50 37.30
C ASN A 473 -6.68 -0.26 37.95
N LEU A 474 -6.81 0.93 37.35
CA LEU A 474 -6.37 2.20 37.95
C LEU A 474 -7.10 2.49 39.26
N TYR A 475 -8.43 2.35 39.30
CA TYR A 475 -9.21 2.51 40.54
C TYR A 475 -8.78 1.51 41.61
N ALA A 476 -8.55 0.25 41.23
CA ALA A 476 -8.07 -0.77 42.17
C ALA A 476 -6.66 -0.45 42.72
N MET A 477 -5.80 0.23 41.95
CA MET A 477 -4.51 0.71 42.45
C MET A 477 -4.66 1.88 43.44
N GLU A 478 -5.58 2.82 43.16
CA GLU A 478 -5.91 3.93 44.05
C GLU A 478 -6.43 3.45 45.41
N ASP A 479 -7.36 2.50 45.42
CA ASP A 479 -7.93 1.91 46.64
C ASP A 479 -6.89 1.20 47.51
N ARG A 480 -5.78 0.74 46.92
CA ARG A 480 -4.64 0.13 47.64
C ARG A 480 -3.64 1.15 48.20
N GLY A 481 -3.95 2.44 48.12
CA GLY A 481 -3.16 3.52 48.72
C GLY A 481 -2.05 4.06 47.82
N ALA A 482 -2.09 3.78 46.53
CA ALA A 482 -1.23 4.46 45.57
C ALA A 482 -1.81 5.86 45.30
N VAL A 483 -1.15 6.90 45.82
CA VAL A 483 -1.60 8.29 45.68
C VAL A 483 -1.13 8.82 44.32
N TYR A 484 -2.09 9.20 43.48
CA TYR A 484 -1.84 9.79 42.16
C TYR A 484 -2.46 11.18 42.09
N GLU A 485 -1.63 12.22 41.95
CA GLU A 485 -2.15 13.56 41.65
C GLU A 485 -2.25 13.72 40.13
N ILE A 486 -3.48 13.82 39.61
CA ILE A 486 -3.73 14.32 38.27
C ILE A 486 -3.66 15.85 38.35
N GLN A 487 -2.53 16.43 37.93
CA GLN A 487 -2.45 17.86 37.69
C GLN A 487 -3.07 18.14 36.32
N ASP A 488 -4.30 18.65 36.32
CA ASP A 488 -4.95 19.20 35.14
C ASP A 488 -4.30 20.55 34.80
N ASN A 489 -3.56 20.60 33.70
CA ASN A 489 -2.93 21.81 33.17
C ASN A 489 -3.67 22.31 31.91
N SER A 490 -4.97 22.02 31.80
CA SER A 490 -5.79 22.56 30.71
C SER A 490 -5.82 24.09 30.78
N ILE A 491 -5.40 24.72 29.69
CA ILE A 491 -5.66 26.15 29.48
C ILE A 491 -7.17 26.25 29.24
N GLN A 492 -7.91 26.94 30.11
CA GLN A 492 -9.26 27.40 29.79
C GLN A 492 -9.19 28.30 28.55
N SER A 493 -9.43 27.73 27.37
CA SER A 493 -9.79 28.48 26.18
C SER A 493 -11.03 27.83 25.57
N ASP A 494 -11.88 28.70 25.03
CA ASP A 494 -13.31 28.49 24.77
C ASP A 494 -13.68 27.20 24.02
N SER A 495 -14.96 26.83 24.22
CA SER A 495 -15.69 25.68 23.71
C SER A 495 -15.24 25.16 22.34
N ASP A 496 -15.11 23.83 22.26
CA ASP A 496 -15.08 22.97 21.05
C ASP A 496 -13.74 22.29 20.68
N ASN A 497 -12.67 22.43 21.48
CA ASN A 497 -11.45 21.62 21.25
C ASN A 497 -10.64 21.37 22.54
N ARG A 498 -11.09 20.43 23.40
CA ARG A 498 -10.36 20.09 24.64
C ARG A 498 -9.17 19.17 24.34
N ASN A 499 -8.00 19.78 24.15
CA ASN A 499 -6.72 19.10 24.36
C ASN A 499 -6.51 18.91 25.88
N TYR A 500 -6.86 17.75 26.42
CA TYR A 500 -6.55 17.41 27.81
C TYR A 500 -5.04 17.19 27.94
N ARG A 501 -4.34 18.15 28.56
CA ARG A 501 -2.94 17.99 28.99
C ARG A 501 -2.91 17.81 30.49
N GLY A 502 -2.62 16.59 30.92
CA GLY A 502 -2.45 16.27 32.33
C GLY A 502 -1.02 15.84 32.64
N SER A 503 -0.61 16.02 33.89
CA SER A 503 0.52 15.27 34.44
C SER A 503 0.06 14.45 35.62
N ILE A 504 0.39 13.16 35.60
CA ILE A 504 0.14 12.28 36.74
C ILE A 504 1.42 12.15 37.56
N VAL A 505 1.34 12.45 38.84
CA VAL A 505 2.47 12.43 39.76
C VAL A 505 2.41 11.18 40.63
N TYR A 506 3.53 10.46 40.71
CA TYR A 506 3.77 9.36 41.65
C TYR A 506 5.03 9.67 42.47
N GLY A 507 4.86 9.94 43.76
CA GLY A 507 5.98 10.32 44.63
C GLY A 507 6.72 11.58 44.14
N ARG A 508 7.97 11.44 43.70
CA ARG A 508 8.81 12.55 43.17
C ARG A 508 8.87 12.64 41.63
N LYS A 509 8.13 11.80 40.91
CA LYS A 509 8.18 11.71 39.43
C LYS A 509 6.83 12.08 38.82
N SER A 510 6.83 12.67 37.64
CA SER A 510 5.62 13.04 36.90
C SER A 510 5.63 12.50 35.47
N VAL A 511 4.48 12.00 35.02
CA VAL A 511 4.23 11.55 33.63
C VAL A 511 3.26 12.53 32.99
N ARG A 512 3.69 13.22 31.93
CA ARG A 512 2.80 14.09 31.14
C ARG A 512 2.08 13.30 30.06
N PHE A 513 0.81 13.58 29.85
CA PHE A 513 0.01 13.04 28.75
C PHE A 513 -0.79 14.15 28.05
N SER A 514 -1.17 13.89 26.81
CA SER A 514 -2.09 14.74 26.04
C SER A 514 -3.11 13.87 25.30
N SER A 515 -4.39 14.15 25.47
CA SER A 515 -5.51 13.50 24.76
C SER A 515 -6.35 14.55 24.02
N LYS A 516 -6.82 14.22 22.81
CA LYS A 516 -7.89 14.95 22.12
C LYS A 516 -9.20 14.23 22.40
N TYR A 517 -10.13 14.92 23.05
CA TYR A 517 -11.49 14.42 23.27
C TYR A 517 -12.37 14.77 22.08
N ASP A 518 -13.23 13.84 21.64
CA ASP A 518 -14.21 14.03 20.58
C ASP A 518 -15.59 13.66 21.13
N ASP A 519 -16.46 14.64 21.34
CA ASP A 519 -17.69 14.53 22.16
C ASP A 519 -18.89 13.88 21.43
N THR A 520 -18.68 13.10 20.36
CA THR A 520 -19.78 12.60 19.50
C THR A 520 -20.12 11.11 19.60
N ALA A 521 -19.71 10.42 20.67
CA ALA A 521 -20.14 9.04 20.95
C ALA A 521 -20.97 8.93 22.23
N SER A 522 -22.16 9.51 22.22
CA SER A 522 -23.21 9.20 23.20
C SER A 522 -24.12 8.11 22.67
N ASP A 523 -23.73 6.84 22.81
CA ASP A 523 -24.70 5.73 22.77
C ASP A 523 -25.02 5.33 24.20
N SER A 524 -26.18 5.79 24.65
CA SER A 524 -26.80 5.46 25.92
C SER A 524 -27.31 4.02 25.90
N VAL A 525 -26.72 3.16 26.74
CA VAL A 525 -27.35 1.90 27.13
C VAL A 525 -27.67 1.97 28.62
N ASN A 526 -28.95 2.20 28.91
CA ASN A 526 -29.54 1.98 30.22
C ASN A 526 -29.35 0.51 30.63
N LEU A 527 -28.74 0.26 31.78
CA LEU A 527 -28.86 -1.01 32.50
C LEU A 527 -29.32 -0.72 33.92
N GLU A 528 -30.62 -0.95 34.15
CA GLU A 528 -31.20 -1.06 35.48
C GLU A 528 -30.64 -2.29 36.21
N SER A 529 -30.51 -2.09 37.52
CA SER A 529 -29.98 -2.95 38.57
C SER A 529 -30.63 -4.32 38.70
N GLY A 530 -29.82 -5.32 39.06
CA GLY A 530 -30.28 -6.60 39.59
C GLY A 530 -29.13 -7.50 40.05
N LEU A 531 -28.48 -7.14 41.16
CA LEU A 531 -27.52 -7.98 41.88
C LEU A 531 -28.21 -9.24 42.43
N ASN A 532 -27.57 -10.41 42.27
CA ASN A 532 -27.53 -11.42 43.32
C ASN A 532 -26.28 -12.31 43.17
N ASP A 533 -25.75 -12.62 44.34
CA ASP A 533 -24.42 -13.17 44.65
C ASP A 533 -24.12 -14.58 44.12
N GLY A 534 -22.82 -14.89 43.95
CA GLY A 534 -22.31 -16.25 44.15
C GLY A 534 -21.33 -16.77 43.09
N GLU A 535 -20.10 -17.00 43.54
CA GLU A 535 -19.06 -17.88 42.95
C GLU A 535 -18.27 -17.38 41.74
N PHE A 536 -17.11 -16.79 42.05
CA PHE A 536 -15.99 -16.57 41.13
C PHE A 536 -15.46 -17.90 40.57
N THR A 537 -15.81 -18.19 39.33
CA THR A 537 -15.04 -19.05 38.43
C THR A 537 -14.80 -18.26 37.14
N PRO A 538 -13.58 -18.24 36.57
CA PRO A 538 -13.33 -17.48 35.35
C PRO A 538 -13.96 -18.23 34.17
N LYS A 539 -15.22 -17.90 33.87
CA LYS A 539 -15.84 -18.26 32.60
C LYS A 539 -15.40 -17.26 31.55
N SER A 540 -14.78 -17.77 30.49
CA SER A 540 -14.76 -17.12 29.18
C SER A 540 -16.18 -16.69 28.80
N PRO A 541 -16.31 -15.55 28.11
CA PRO A 541 -16.82 -15.67 26.76
C PRO A 541 -16.08 -14.79 25.75
N MET A 542 -15.71 -15.43 24.64
CA MET A 542 -15.73 -14.79 23.33
C MET A 542 -17.06 -14.07 23.12
N GLN A 543 -17.01 -12.79 22.79
CA GLN A 543 -17.81 -12.14 21.74
C GLN A 543 -17.28 -10.72 21.58
N ASP A 544 -16.60 -10.48 20.47
CA ASP A 544 -16.64 -9.22 19.74
C ASP A 544 -15.97 -9.44 18.38
N PHE A 545 -16.81 -9.54 17.34
CA PHE A 545 -16.36 -9.37 15.97
C PHE A 545 -16.24 -7.87 15.71
N GLU A 546 -15.12 -7.27 16.10
CA GLU A 546 -14.76 -5.90 15.71
C GLU A 546 -13.59 -5.92 14.72
N SER A 547 -13.87 -6.51 13.57
CA SER A 547 -13.01 -6.52 12.39
C SER A 547 -13.49 -5.47 11.37
N SER A 548 -13.71 -4.24 11.86
CA SER A 548 -13.82 -3.07 10.97
C SER A 548 -12.42 -2.62 10.55
N PRO A 549 -12.13 -2.48 9.25
CA PRO A 549 -10.92 -1.86 8.72
C PRO A 549 -10.57 -0.50 9.36
N THR A 550 -11.56 0.28 9.83
CA THR A 550 -11.32 1.54 10.54
C THR A 550 -10.52 1.42 11.83
N LYS A 551 -10.64 0.34 12.63
CA LYS A 551 -9.77 0.16 13.81
C LYS A 551 -8.33 -0.23 13.42
N ILE A 552 -8.14 -0.79 12.22
CA ILE A 552 -6.83 -1.09 11.62
C ILE A 552 -6.23 0.20 11.01
N ALA A 553 -7.03 1.07 10.38
CA ALA A 553 -6.59 2.36 9.85
C ALA A 553 -6.26 3.39 10.96
N ARG A 554 -7.06 3.46 12.03
CA ARG A 554 -6.78 4.32 13.20
C ARG A 554 -5.54 3.88 13.98
N SER A 555 -5.22 2.57 13.95
CA SER A 555 -3.94 2.03 14.42
C SER A 555 -2.78 2.43 13.54
N ALA A 556 -2.94 2.28 12.22
CA ALA A 556 -1.90 2.56 11.24
C ALA A 556 -1.45 4.03 11.28
N LEU A 557 -2.30 4.94 11.76
CA LEU A 557 -1.94 6.35 12.01
C LEU A 557 -0.90 6.55 13.14
N ARG A 558 -0.72 5.58 14.05
CA ARG A 558 0.41 5.58 15.00
C ARG A 558 1.66 4.90 14.43
N ASP A 559 1.47 4.00 13.47
CA ASP A 559 2.50 3.18 12.81
C ASP A 559 2.98 3.72 11.45
N PHE A 560 2.47 4.87 10.98
CA PHE A 560 3.08 5.71 9.94
C PHE A 560 4.46 6.29 10.34
N ARG A 561 5.02 5.82 11.46
CA ARG A 561 6.44 5.96 11.82
C ARG A 561 7.33 4.99 11.04
N GLU A 562 6.78 4.04 10.29
CA GLU A 562 7.53 3.40 9.20
C GLU A 562 7.42 4.25 7.94
N SER A 563 8.60 4.69 7.47
CA SER A 563 8.79 5.53 6.30
C SER A 563 7.98 5.03 5.08
N PRO A 564 7.48 5.93 4.20
CA PRO A 564 6.90 5.59 2.89
C PRO A 564 7.77 4.63 2.05
N VAL A 565 9.04 4.49 2.42
CA VAL A 565 10.03 3.58 1.87
C VAL A 565 9.61 2.10 1.91
N SER A 566 8.83 1.58 2.86
CA SER A 566 8.47 0.13 2.79
C SER A 566 7.49 -0.17 1.65
N VAL A 567 6.50 0.70 1.43
CA VAL A 567 5.50 0.57 0.38
C VAL A 567 6.08 0.92 -1.00
N VAL A 568 6.99 1.88 -1.09
CA VAL A 568 7.69 2.23 -2.34
C VAL A 568 8.78 1.21 -2.69
N LYS A 569 9.44 0.59 -1.70
CA LYS A 569 10.48 -0.42 -1.95
C LYS A 569 9.90 -1.72 -2.48
N ASP A 570 8.68 -2.09 -2.09
CA ASP A 570 7.94 -3.23 -2.68
C ASP A 570 7.33 -2.91 -4.07
N PHE A 571 7.13 -1.63 -4.39
CA PHE A 571 6.72 -1.14 -5.72
C PHE A 571 7.89 -1.01 -6.72
N VAL A 572 9.13 -0.85 -6.23
CA VAL A 572 10.34 -0.70 -7.06
C VAL A 572 11.13 -2.02 -7.19
N LEU A 573 10.85 -3.04 -6.37
CA LEU A 573 11.48 -4.38 -6.43
C LEU A 573 10.64 -5.47 -7.13
N ASN A 574 9.37 -5.21 -7.45
CA ASN A 574 8.56 -6.03 -8.37
C ASN A 574 8.43 -5.33 -9.71
#